data_AF-A0A535E431-F1
#
_entry.id   AF-A0A535E431-F1
#
_cell.length_a   1.000
_cell.length_b   1.000
_cell.length_c   1.000
_cell.angle_alpha   90.00
_cell.angle_beta   90.00
_cell.angle_gamma   90.00
#
_symmetry.space_group_name_H-M   'P 1'
#
loop_
_entity.id
_entity.type
_entity.pdbx_description
1 polymer ?
#
loop_
_entity_poly.entity_id
_entity_poly.type
_entity_poly.pdbx_seq_one_letter_code
_entity_poly.pdbx_strand_id
1 'polypeptide(L)'
;MLAAALLIGLVADQALRTGTFGLAASVAIALIALALLVVGRVSTLSARVLAVGGIAFAVWFTLRASPWLLWPDLAASLILLGFSASFAWRGSLADIGVAELAARAVHAALNGLSGSAFVARPLIQARTRLATAAPIARGLLIATPIALVLGLLLAAADPVFASFFQLNVDLGQLTLDAFFVIAGSVVAAGLLRLAAAEPIGRVDGPKWRLGAIEGLI
;
A
#
# COMPACT_ATOMS: atom_id res chain seq x y z
N MET A 1 -7.01 3.81 6.65
CA MET A 1 -6.50 2.77 5.74
C MET A 1 -6.56 3.19 4.28
N LEU A 2 -7.74 3.56 3.77
CA LEU A 2 -7.91 3.92 2.36
C LEU A 2 -7.15 5.19 1.94
N ALA A 3 -7.26 6.27 2.72
CA ALA A 3 -6.51 7.51 2.47
C ALA A 3 -4.99 7.28 2.51
N ALA A 4 -4.51 6.44 3.43
CA ALA A 4 -3.10 6.06 3.50
C ALA A 4 -2.68 5.22 2.28
N ALA A 5 -3.50 4.25 1.85
CA ALA A 5 -3.22 3.44 0.65
C ALA A 5 -3.17 4.29 -0.62
N LEU A 6 -4.10 5.25 -0.78
CA LEU A 6 -4.10 6.20 -1.90
C LEU A 6 -2.87 7.12 -1.88
N LEU A 7 -2.51 7.65 -0.71
CA LEU A 7 -1.32 8.49 -0.56
C LEU A 7 -0.05 7.71 -0.91
N ILE A 8 0.06 6.46 -0.44
CA ILE A 8 1.18 5.57 -0.79
C ILE A 8 1.19 5.27 -2.29
N GLY A 9 0.03 5.03 -2.91
CA GLY A 9 -0.10 4.83 -4.36
C GLY A 9 0.39 6.04 -5.16
N LEU A 10 0.00 7.26 -4.74
CA LEU A 10 0.45 8.51 -5.35
C LEU A 10 1.97 8.70 -5.23
N VAL A 11 2.57 8.37 -4.08
CA VAL A 11 4.03 8.47 -3.91
C VAL A 11 4.77 7.38 -4.69
N ALA A 12 4.19 6.17 -4.78
CA ALA A 12 4.75 5.07 -5.57
C ALA A 12 4.74 5.37 -7.07
N ASP A 13 3.70 6.02 -7.59
CA ASP A 13 3.65 6.52 -8.95
C ASP A 13 4.84 7.45 -9.26
N GLN A 14 5.09 8.43 -8.40
CA GLN A 14 6.23 9.34 -8.56
C GLN A 14 7.58 8.61 -8.51
N ALA A 15 7.69 7.53 -7.73
CA ALA A 15 8.90 6.70 -7.66
C ALA A 15 9.14 5.85 -8.92
N LEU A 16 8.07 5.39 -9.56
CA LEU A 16 8.15 4.56 -10.77
C LEU A 16 8.34 5.41 -12.02
N ARG A 17 7.85 6.66 -12.02
CA ARG A 17 7.98 7.63 -13.11
C ARG A 17 9.42 8.11 -13.35
N THR A 18 10.23 8.18 -12.30
CA THR A 18 11.65 8.54 -12.41
C THR A 18 12.51 7.43 -13.01
N GLY A 19 11.96 6.22 -13.23
CA GLY A 19 12.65 5.06 -13.81
C GLY A 19 13.83 4.55 -12.98
N THR A 20 14.08 5.17 -11.83
CA THR A 20 15.19 4.94 -10.93
C THR A 20 14.65 4.85 -9.52
N PHE A 21 15.09 3.84 -8.77
CA PHE A 21 14.86 3.78 -7.33
C PHE A 21 15.62 4.94 -6.70
N GLY A 22 14.90 5.78 -5.96
CA GLY A 22 15.44 6.99 -5.34
C GLY A 22 14.61 7.40 -4.13
N LEU A 23 14.64 8.68 -3.80
CA LEU A 23 13.96 9.23 -2.61
C LEU A 23 12.46 8.87 -2.57
N ALA A 24 11.76 8.96 -3.70
CA ALA A 24 10.34 8.66 -3.76
C ALA A 24 10.04 7.19 -3.40
N ALA A 25 10.88 6.24 -3.82
CA ALA A 25 10.74 4.83 -3.46
C ALA A 25 11.00 4.60 -1.96
N SER A 26 12.02 5.25 -1.40
CA SER A 26 12.30 5.23 0.04
C SER A 26 11.12 5.76 0.85
N VAL A 27 10.54 6.89 0.43
CA VAL A 27 9.41 7.52 1.10
C VAL A 27 8.15 6.67 0.99
N ALA A 28 7.86 6.05 -0.16
CA ALA A 28 6.72 5.15 -0.31
C ALA A 28 6.77 3.98 0.70
N ILE A 29 7.92 3.32 0.81
CA ILE A 29 8.13 2.20 1.73
C ILE A 29 8.08 2.67 3.20
N ALA A 30 8.66 3.83 3.51
CA ALA A 30 8.57 4.42 4.84
C ALA A 30 7.12 4.76 5.24
N LEU A 31 6.31 5.26 4.30
CA LEU A 31 4.89 5.53 4.53
C LEU A 31 4.09 4.24 4.74
N ILE A 32 4.42 3.14 4.04
CA ILE A 32 3.82 1.82 4.32
C ILE A 32 4.14 1.39 5.75
N ALA A 33 5.40 1.47 6.16
CA ALA A 33 5.82 1.13 7.52
C ALA A 33 5.12 1.99 8.58
N LEU A 34 5.03 3.31 8.37
CA LEU A 34 4.34 4.23 9.25
C LEU A 34 2.84 3.91 9.33
N ALA A 35 2.21 3.63 8.19
CA ALA A 35 0.80 3.26 8.13
C ALA A 35 0.54 1.95 8.90
N LEU A 36 1.43 0.97 8.84
CA LEU A 36 1.35 -0.24 9.66
C LEU A 36 1.42 0.08 11.16
N LEU A 37 2.36 0.93 11.57
CA LEU A 37 2.55 1.28 12.99
C LEU A 37 1.37 2.08 13.57
N VAL A 38 0.84 3.05 12.82
CA VAL A 38 -0.22 3.95 13.29
C VAL A 38 -1.60 3.35 13.10
N VAL A 39 -1.85 2.73 11.94
CA VAL A 39 -3.19 2.28 11.52
C VAL A 39 -3.36 0.76 11.66
N GLY A 40 -2.29 -0.02 11.45
CA GLY A 40 -2.29 -1.49 11.58
C GLY A 40 -2.31 -2.01 13.02
N ARG A 41 -2.27 -1.11 14.02
CA ARG A 41 -2.32 -1.44 15.47
C ARG A 41 -1.25 -2.46 15.89
N VAL A 42 -0.04 -2.33 15.35
CA VAL A 42 1.09 -3.20 15.65
C VAL A 42 1.52 -3.05 17.12
N SER A 43 1.29 -4.09 17.92
CA SER A 43 1.47 -4.05 19.39
C SER A 43 2.76 -4.71 19.88
N THR A 44 3.31 -5.67 19.12
CA THR A 44 4.47 -6.47 19.54
C THR A 44 5.80 -5.77 19.20
N LEU A 45 6.80 -5.90 20.08
CA LEU A 45 8.14 -5.31 19.87
C LEU A 45 8.79 -5.88 18.60
N SER A 46 8.67 -7.19 18.37
CA SER A 46 9.21 -7.86 17.18
C SER A 46 8.65 -7.27 15.87
N ALA A 47 7.34 -7.02 15.81
CA ALA A 47 6.73 -6.44 14.62
C ALA A 47 7.15 -4.97 14.39
N ARG A 48 7.42 -4.22 15.46
CA ARG A 48 7.98 -2.85 15.34
C ARG A 48 9.41 -2.87 14.84
N VAL A 49 10.25 -3.76 15.37
CA VAL A 49 11.64 -3.92 14.91
C VAL A 49 11.67 -4.33 13.43
N LEU A 50 10.78 -5.23 13.00
CA LEU A 50 10.65 -5.62 11.59
C LEU A 50 10.21 -4.44 10.70
N ALA A 51 9.27 -3.62 11.15
CA ALA A 51 8.86 -2.42 10.42
C ALA A 51 10.02 -1.42 10.26
N VAL A 52 10.78 -1.18 11.34
CA VAL A 52 11.97 -0.31 11.31
C VAL A 52 13.07 -0.90 10.44
N GLY A 53 13.27 -2.21 10.46
CA GLY A 53 14.18 -2.91 9.55
C GLY A 53 13.81 -2.70 8.08
N GLY A 54 12.51 -2.75 7.75
CA GLY A 54 12.02 -2.43 6.41
C GLY A 54 12.36 -1.00 5.98
N ILE A 55 12.26 -0.03 6.89
CA ILE A 55 12.66 1.37 6.66
C ILE A 55 14.18 1.46 6.43
N ALA A 56 14.98 0.74 7.23
CA ALA A 56 16.44 0.77 7.08
C ALA A 56 16.87 0.32 5.67
N PHE A 57 16.28 -0.75 5.13
CA PHE A 57 16.52 -1.15 3.74
C PHE A 57 16.00 -0.12 2.72
N ALA A 58 14.88 0.54 3.02
CA ALA A 58 14.32 1.57 2.16
C ALA A 58 15.23 2.79 1.99
N VAL A 59 15.98 3.18 3.03
CA VAL A 59 16.95 4.30 2.97
C VAL A 59 18.03 4.04 1.91
N TRP A 60 18.40 2.78 1.69
CA TRP A 60 19.40 2.42 0.70
C TRP A 60 18.95 2.68 -0.75
N PHE A 61 17.65 2.78 -1.04
CA PHE A 61 17.20 3.20 -2.39
C PHE A 61 17.65 4.61 -2.75
N THR A 62 17.88 5.48 -1.77
CA THR A 62 18.37 6.84 -2.02
C THR A 62 19.90 6.89 -2.16
N LEU A 63 20.61 6.01 -1.46
CA LEU A 63 22.07 6.06 -1.34
C LEU A 63 22.80 5.17 -2.36
N ARG A 64 22.14 4.13 -2.88
CA ARG A 64 22.79 3.09 -3.66
C ARG A 64 22.68 3.36 -5.17
N ALA A 65 23.82 3.53 -5.84
CA ALA A 65 23.90 3.79 -7.28
C ALA A 65 23.75 2.53 -8.16
N SER A 66 23.93 1.32 -7.60
CA SER A 66 23.88 0.06 -8.36
C SER A 66 22.44 -0.45 -8.49
N PRO A 67 21.84 -0.49 -9.70
CA PRO A 67 20.45 -0.90 -9.91
C PRO A 67 20.16 -2.35 -9.52
N TRP A 68 21.17 -3.22 -9.64
CA TRP A 68 21.01 -4.66 -9.35
C TRP A 68 20.84 -4.96 -7.86
N LEU A 69 21.38 -4.12 -6.97
CA LEU A 69 21.19 -4.29 -5.53
C LEU A 69 19.88 -3.69 -5.01
N LEU A 70 19.20 -2.87 -5.82
CA LEU A 70 17.93 -2.24 -5.43
C LEU A 70 16.79 -3.26 -5.41
N TRP A 71 16.81 -4.27 -6.28
CA TRP A 71 15.82 -5.36 -6.30
C TRP A 71 15.87 -6.25 -5.04
N PRO A 72 17.03 -6.75 -4.59
CA PRO A 72 17.16 -7.41 -3.30
C PRO A 72 16.74 -6.55 -2.11
N ASP A 73 17.13 -5.27 -2.08
CA ASP A 73 16.77 -4.35 -1.01
C ASP A 73 15.23 -4.12 -0.97
N LEU A 74 14.58 -4.03 -2.14
CA LEU A 74 13.13 -3.97 -2.26
C LEU A 74 12.47 -5.24 -1.74
N ALA A 75 12.94 -6.41 -2.18
CA ALA A 75 12.42 -7.68 -1.70
C ALA A 75 12.57 -7.82 -0.18
N ALA A 76 13.74 -7.48 0.37
CA ALA A 76 14.00 -7.50 1.81
C ALA A 76 13.04 -6.56 2.56
N SER A 77 12.86 -5.33 2.09
CA SER A 77 11.94 -4.38 2.71
C SER A 77 10.49 -4.89 2.72
N LEU A 78 10.00 -5.43 1.60
CA LEU A 78 8.65 -5.98 1.48
C LEU A 78 8.45 -7.22 2.34
N ILE A 79 9.45 -8.11 2.40
CA ILE A 79 9.42 -9.30 3.26
C ILE A 79 9.35 -8.88 4.73
N LEU A 80 10.19 -7.94 5.16
CA LEU A 80 10.20 -7.42 6.53
C LEU A 80 8.88 -6.75 6.90
N LEU A 81 8.29 -5.97 5.99
CA LEU A 81 6.98 -5.35 6.19
C LEU A 81 5.85 -6.38 6.20
N GLY A 82 5.93 -7.41 5.36
CA GLY A 82 4.99 -8.55 5.36
C GLY A 82 5.03 -9.31 6.67
N PHE A 83 6.22 -9.59 7.20
CA PHE A 83 6.38 -10.19 8.52
C PHE A 83 5.89 -9.27 9.64
N SER A 84 6.21 -7.97 9.59
CA SER A 84 5.69 -7.00 10.55
C SER A 84 4.16 -7.00 10.59
N ALA A 85 3.50 -7.00 9.43
CA ALA A 85 2.05 -7.12 9.33
C ALA A 85 1.53 -8.47 9.88
N SER A 86 2.24 -9.57 9.64
CA SER A 86 1.85 -10.90 10.13
C SER A 86 1.97 -11.05 11.65
N PHE A 87 2.92 -10.36 12.29
CA PHE A 87 3.14 -10.40 13.75
C PHE A 87 2.47 -9.26 14.53
N ALA A 88 1.55 -8.52 13.90
CA ALA A 88 1.00 -7.28 14.46
C ALA A 88 0.32 -7.45 15.83
N TRP A 89 -0.38 -8.57 16.06
CA TRP A 89 -1.21 -8.79 17.26
C TRP A 89 -0.70 -9.88 18.21
N ARG A 90 -0.10 -10.99 17.72
CA ARG A 90 0.42 -12.10 18.54
C ARG A 90 1.48 -12.91 17.80
N GLY A 91 2.61 -13.18 18.47
CA GLY A 91 3.67 -14.09 18.00
C GLY A 91 5.08 -13.59 18.35
N SER A 92 5.94 -14.50 18.80
CA SER A 92 7.37 -14.27 19.00
C SER A 92 8.12 -14.98 17.87
N LEU A 93 9.13 -14.33 17.28
CA LEU A 93 9.99 -14.95 16.27
C LEU A 93 10.72 -16.21 16.79
N ALA A 94 10.86 -16.32 18.12
CA ALA A 94 11.60 -17.39 18.76
C ALA A 94 10.84 -18.73 18.86
N ASP A 95 9.51 -18.74 18.77
CA ASP A 95 8.66 -19.93 19.03
C ASP A 95 7.93 -20.47 17.79
N ILE A 96 8.40 -20.13 16.58
CA ILE A 96 7.71 -20.47 15.33
C ILE A 96 8.06 -21.87 14.86
N GLY A 97 7.04 -22.73 14.72
CA GLY A 97 7.14 -23.97 13.95
C GLY A 97 7.05 -23.74 12.44
N VAL A 98 7.69 -24.61 11.64
CA VAL A 98 7.68 -24.55 10.16
C VAL A 98 6.24 -24.55 9.59
N ALA A 99 5.33 -25.29 10.23
CA ALA A 99 3.91 -25.33 9.86
C ALA A 99 3.17 -23.99 10.10
N GLU A 100 3.51 -23.27 11.18
CA GLU A 100 2.94 -21.96 11.48
C GLU A 100 3.45 -20.90 10.50
N LEU A 101 4.71 -21.03 10.07
CA LEU A 101 5.32 -20.17 9.04
C LEU A 101 4.63 -20.37 7.67
N ALA A 102 4.37 -21.63 7.29
CA ALA A 102 3.62 -21.95 6.07
C ALA A 102 2.17 -21.43 6.12
N ALA A 103 1.48 -21.64 7.25
CA ALA A 103 0.12 -21.13 7.44
C ALA A 103 0.06 -19.60 7.35
N ARG A 104 1.02 -18.89 7.95
CA ARG A 104 1.14 -17.43 7.84
C ARG A 104 1.48 -16.96 6.43
N ALA A 105 2.34 -17.67 5.70
CA ALA A 105 2.67 -17.36 4.31
C ALA A 105 1.43 -17.49 3.40
N VAL A 106 0.64 -18.55 3.57
CA VAL A 106 -0.63 -18.73 2.84
C VAL A 106 -1.62 -17.63 3.22
N HIS A 107 -1.75 -17.31 4.51
CA HIS A 107 -2.66 -16.25 4.97
C HIS A 107 -2.23 -14.85 4.49
N ALA A 108 -0.93 -14.59 4.40
CA ALA A 108 -0.37 -13.38 3.83
C ALA A 108 -0.63 -13.31 2.31
N ALA A 109 -0.45 -14.41 1.59
CA ALA A 109 -0.76 -14.50 0.17
C ALA A 109 -2.26 -14.27 -0.10
N LEU A 110 -3.15 -14.89 0.68
CA LEU A 110 -4.60 -14.73 0.55
C LEU A 110 -5.05 -13.29 0.86
N ASN A 111 -4.51 -12.66 1.91
CA ASN A 111 -4.86 -11.28 2.25
C ASN A 111 -4.21 -10.26 1.30
N GLY A 112 -3.01 -10.53 0.78
CA GLY A 112 -2.36 -9.75 -0.25
C GLY A 112 -3.15 -9.75 -1.57
N LEU A 113 -3.51 -10.95 -2.06
CA LEU A 113 -4.32 -11.10 -3.28
C LEU A 113 -5.70 -10.44 -3.15
N SER A 114 -6.28 -10.49 -1.95
CA SER A 114 -7.58 -9.88 -1.68
C SER A 114 -7.50 -8.42 -1.22
N GLY A 115 -6.32 -7.79 -1.26
CA GLY A 115 -6.15 -6.33 -1.13
C GLY A 115 -6.93 -5.56 -2.19
N SER A 116 -7.07 -6.14 -3.38
CA SER A 116 -7.92 -5.66 -4.49
C SER A 116 -9.39 -5.51 -4.08
N ALA A 117 -9.96 -6.49 -3.37
CA ALA A 117 -11.35 -6.44 -2.88
C ALA A 117 -11.58 -5.34 -1.82
N PHE A 118 -10.53 -4.96 -1.10
CA PHE A 118 -10.58 -3.89 -0.09
C PHE A 118 -10.54 -2.49 -0.72
N VAL A 119 -9.91 -2.35 -1.89
CA VAL A 119 -10.00 -1.14 -2.73
C VAL A 119 -11.36 -1.09 -3.46
N ALA A 120 -11.93 -2.24 -3.82
CA ALA A 120 -13.21 -2.31 -4.55
C ALA A 120 -14.44 -1.94 -3.70
N ARG A 121 -14.52 -2.38 -2.43
CA ARG A 121 -15.64 -2.06 -1.52
C ARG A 121 -15.95 -0.55 -1.39
N PRO A 122 -14.97 0.32 -1.15
CA PRO A 122 -15.22 1.76 -1.08
C PRO A 122 -15.48 2.39 -2.45
N LEU A 123 -15.02 1.81 -3.56
CA LEU A 123 -15.43 2.25 -4.91
C LEU A 123 -16.93 1.99 -5.13
N ILE A 124 -17.44 0.86 -4.63
CA ILE A 124 -18.87 0.51 -4.66
C ILE A 124 -19.67 1.43 -3.73
N GLN A 125 -19.16 1.76 -2.53
CA GLN A 125 -19.79 2.74 -1.63
C GLN A 125 -19.66 4.20 -2.12
N ALA A 126 -18.61 4.53 -2.87
CA ALA A 126 -18.49 5.82 -3.56
C ALA A 126 -19.53 5.93 -4.67
N ARG A 127 -19.88 4.81 -5.32
CA ARG A 127 -21.00 4.73 -6.28
C ARG A 127 -22.35 5.07 -5.64
N THR A 128 -22.55 4.76 -4.36
CA THR A 128 -23.79 5.17 -3.65
C THR A 128 -23.72 6.62 -3.14
N ARG A 129 -22.53 7.15 -2.84
CA ARG A 129 -22.32 8.59 -2.55
C ARG A 129 -22.30 9.48 -3.80
N LEU A 130 -22.19 8.91 -5.00
CA LEU A 130 -22.34 9.67 -6.25
C LEU A 130 -23.75 10.28 -6.38
N ALA A 131 -24.76 9.68 -5.72
CA ALA A 131 -26.09 10.28 -5.62
C ALA A 131 -26.11 11.58 -4.80
N THR A 132 -25.28 11.70 -3.74
CA THR A 132 -25.09 12.96 -2.99
C THR A 132 -24.18 13.95 -3.70
N ALA A 133 -23.37 13.51 -4.66
CA ALA A 133 -22.58 14.37 -5.54
C ALA A 133 -23.38 14.89 -6.75
N ALA A 134 -24.59 14.38 -7.02
CA ALA A 134 -25.41 14.78 -8.17
C ALA A 134 -25.71 16.29 -8.24
N PRO A 135 -25.99 17.01 -7.13
CA PRO A 135 -26.18 18.46 -7.15
C PRO A 135 -24.89 19.22 -7.50
N ILE A 136 -23.74 18.74 -6.99
CA ILE A 136 -22.43 19.31 -7.29
C ILE A 136 -22.07 19.07 -8.75
N ALA A 137 -22.28 17.86 -9.26
CA ALA A 137 -22.04 17.50 -10.66
C ALA A 137 -22.92 18.33 -11.60
N ARG A 138 -24.20 18.54 -11.24
CA ARG A 138 -25.11 19.40 -12.00
C ARG A 138 -24.66 20.87 -11.97
N GLY A 139 -24.24 21.37 -10.80
CA GLY A 139 -23.68 22.72 -10.66
C GLY A 139 -22.40 22.89 -11.50
N LEU A 140 -21.52 21.89 -11.47
CA LEU A 140 -20.31 21.85 -12.28
C LEU A 140 -20.65 21.85 -13.77
N LEU A 141 -21.58 20.99 -14.21
CA LEU A 141 -22.01 20.93 -15.61
C LEU A 141 -22.58 22.25 -16.14
N ILE A 142 -23.25 23.04 -15.30
CA ILE A 142 -23.77 24.35 -15.66
C ILE A 142 -22.65 25.41 -15.65
N ALA A 143 -21.74 25.35 -14.68
CA ALA A 143 -20.64 26.30 -14.56
C ALA A 143 -19.54 26.08 -15.62
N THR A 144 -19.27 24.82 -16.00
CA THR A 144 -18.24 24.43 -16.96
C THR A 144 -18.32 25.18 -18.28
N PRO A 145 -19.46 25.26 -19.01
CA PRO A 145 -19.51 25.98 -20.28
C PRO A 145 -19.20 27.48 -20.12
N ILE A 146 -19.67 28.11 -19.04
CA ILE A 146 -19.39 29.53 -18.76
C ILE A 146 -17.91 29.72 -18.46
N ALA A 147 -17.34 28.89 -17.57
CA ALA A 147 -15.93 28.93 -17.22
C ALA A 147 -15.03 28.62 -18.42
N LEU A 148 -15.46 27.74 -19.33
CA LEU A 148 -14.74 27.41 -20.55
C LEU A 148 -14.73 28.60 -21.51
N VAL A 149 -15.87 29.25 -21.74
CA VAL A 149 -15.94 30.47 -22.58
C VAL A 149 -15.07 31.57 -21.99
N LEU A 150 -15.19 31.85 -20.68
CA LEU A 150 -14.36 32.84 -20.01
C LEU A 150 -12.88 32.50 -20.08
N GLY A 151 -12.53 31.24 -19.84
CA GLY A 151 -11.16 30.73 -19.89
C GLY A 151 -10.54 30.86 -21.27
N LEU A 152 -11.29 30.53 -22.33
CA LEU A 152 -10.83 30.62 -23.72
C LEU A 152 -10.66 32.08 -24.16
N LEU A 153 -11.57 32.97 -23.73
CA LEU A 153 -11.42 34.41 -23.93
C LEU A 153 -10.18 34.97 -23.21
N LEU A 154 -9.92 34.50 -21.98
CA LEU A 154 -8.74 34.90 -21.21
C LEU A 154 -7.45 34.39 -21.84
N ALA A 155 -7.44 33.13 -22.30
CA ALA A 155 -6.32 32.52 -22.99
C ALA A 155 -5.97 33.21 -24.31
N ALA A 156 -6.98 33.72 -25.02
CA ALA A 156 -6.78 34.49 -26.24
C ALA A 156 -6.22 35.90 -25.97
N ALA A 157 -6.48 36.46 -24.78
CA ALA A 157 -6.09 37.82 -24.42
C ALA A 157 -4.68 37.92 -23.82
N ASP A 158 -4.19 36.88 -23.13
CA ASP A 158 -2.90 36.90 -22.42
C ASP A 158 -2.14 35.56 -22.58
N PRO A 159 -0.84 35.58 -22.96
CA PRO A 159 0.01 34.39 -23.02
C PRO A 159 0.13 33.60 -21.71
N VAL A 160 0.04 34.25 -20.54
CA VAL A 160 0.09 33.57 -19.25
C VAL A 160 -1.13 32.66 -19.08
N PHE A 161 -2.32 33.15 -19.44
CA PHE A 161 -3.53 32.33 -19.42
C PHE A 161 -3.48 31.25 -20.50
N ALA A 162 -2.95 31.54 -21.69
CA ALA A 162 -2.76 30.55 -22.75
C ALA A 162 -1.93 29.35 -22.29
N SER A 163 -0.89 29.58 -21.48
CA SER A 163 -0.03 28.51 -20.96
C SER A 163 -0.78 27.48 -20.09
N PHE A 164 -1.82 27.90 -19.36
CA PHE A 164 -2.66 26.99 -18.57
C PHE A 164 -3.59 26.11 -19.44
N PHE A 165 -3.90 26.52 -20.67
CA PHE A 165 -4.72 25.74 -21.61
C PHE A 165 -3.89 24.85 -22.55
N GLN A 166 -2.56 25.01 -22.58
CA GLN A 166 -1.63 24.09 -23.26
C GLN A 166 -1.39 22.84 -22.41
N LEU A 167 -2.47 22.15 -22.06
CA LEU A 167 -2.42 20.87 -21.38
C LEU A 167 -2.07 19.79 -22.40
N ASN A 168 -0.78 19.43 -22.47
CA ASN A 168 -0.32 18.30 -23.26
C ASN A 168 -0.71 17.01 -22.52
N VAL A 169 -1.99 16.64 -22.61
CA VAL A 169 -2.52 15.42 -21.97
C VAL A 169 -2.12 14.23 -22.81
N ASP A 170 -1.01 13.60 -22.44
CA ASP A 170 -0.64 12.30 -22.99
C ASP A 170 -1.49 11.21 -22.32
N LEU A 171 -2.46 10.68 -23.06
CA LEU A 171 -3.33 9.60 -22.59
C LEU A 171 -2.54 8.34 -22.23
N GLY A 172 -1.41 8.08 -22.91
CA GLY A 172 -0.52 6.97 -22.58
C GLY A 172 0.09 7.15 -21.19
N GLN A 173 0.55 8.37 -20.89
CA GLN A 173 1.08 8.72 -19.57
C GLN A 173 0.00 8.63 -18.48
N LEU A 174 -1.19 9.16 -18.74
CA LEU A 174 -2.30 9.10 -17.79
C LEU A 174 -2.69 7.66 -17.43
N THR A 175 -2.63 6.75 -18.41
CA THR A 175 -2.95 5.33 -18.20
C THR A 175 -1.88 4.63 -17.35
N LEU A 176 -0.60 4.97 -17.57
CA LEU A 176 0.51 4.47 -16.77
C LEU A 176 0.45 4.99 -15.33
N ASP A 177 0.17 6.29 -15.15
CA ASP A 177 0.05 6.91 -13.84
C ASP A 177 -1.07 6.23 -13.04
N ALA A 178 -2.23 6.01 -13.67
CA ALA A 178 -3.34 5.29 -13.05
C ALA A 178 -2.95 3.86 -12.65
N PHE A 179 -2.21 3.14 -13.51
CA PHE A 179 -1.75 1.78 -13.22
C PHE A 179 -0.80 1.74 -12.01
N PHE A 180 0.19 2.63 -11.94
CA PHE A 180 1.15 2.66 -10.84
C PHE A 180 0.52 3.06 -9.50
N VAL A 181 -0.39 4.04 -9.52
CA VAL A 181 -1.17 4.41 -8.34
C VAL A 181 -1.99 3.22 -7.84
N ILE A 182 -2.67 2.50 -8.73
CA ILE A 182 -3.48 1.33 -8.37
C ILE A 182 -2.58 0.23 -7.80
N ALA A 183 -1.46 -0.09 -8.46
CA ALA A 183 -0.54 -1.14 -8.01
C ALA A 183 0.01 -0.85 -6.61
N GLY A 184 0.53 0.37 -6.36
CA GLY A 184 1.02 0.77 -5.04
C GLY A 184 -0.07 0.76 -3.96
N SER A 185 -1.27 1.22 -4.33
CA SER A 185 -2.43 1.21 -3.43
C SER A 185 -2.86 -0.21 -3.05
N VAL A 186 -2.84 -1.16 -3.98
CA VAL A 186 -3.20 -2.57 -3.75
C VAL A 186 -2.21 -3.24 -2.80
N VAL A 187 -0.91 -3.02 -3.00
CA VAL A 187 0.14 -3.56 -2.12
C VAL A 187 -0.02 -3.00 -0.70
N ALA A 188 -0.18 -1.69 -0.56
CA ALA A 188 -0.38 -1.04 0.74
C ALA A 188 -1.67 -1.53 1.42
N ALA A 189 -2.77 -1.65 0.68
CA ALA A 189 -4.05 -2.13 1.19
C ALA A 189 -3.95 -3.60 1.63
N GLY A 190 -3.24 -4.46 0.89
CA GLY A 190 -3.01 -5.86 1.25
C GLY A 190 -2.24 -6.00 2.56
N LEU A 191 -1.17 -5.22 2.75
CA LEU A 191 -0.38 -5.21 3.99
C LEU A 191 -1.18 -4.68 5.19
N LEU A 192 -1.90 -3.57 5.01
CA LEU A 192 -2.75 -3.00 6.07
C LEU A 192 -3.89 -3.94 6.45
N ARG A 193 -4.48 -4.63 5.47
CA ARG A 193 -5.50 -5.64 5.72
C ARG A 193 -4.93 -6.84 6.45
N LEU A 194 -3.74 -7.31 6.07
CA LEU A 194 -3.06 -8.40 6.77
C LEU A 194 -2.82 -8.04 8.24
N ALA A 195 -2.40 -6.81 8.53
CA ALA A 195 -2.21 -6.33 9.90
C ALA A 195 -3.51 -6.20 10.71
N ALA A 196 -4.65 -5.99 10.04
CA ALA A 196 -5.97 -5.88 10.67
C ALA A 196 -6.81 -7.17 10.64
N ALA A 197 -6.34 -8.22 9.96
CA ALA A 197 -7.03 -9.50 9.90
C ALA A 197 -6.95 -10.22 11.24
N GLU A 198 -8.00 -10.97 11.57
CA GLU A 198 -8.06 -11.74 12.80
C GLU A 198 -6.91 -12.77 12.84
N PRO A 199 -6.19 -12.91 13.98
CA PRO A 199 -5.04 -13.80 14.06
C PRO A 199 -5.45 -15.25 13.79
N ILE A 200 -4.69 -15.94 12.94
CA ILE A 200 -4.84 -17.39 12.77
C ILE A 200 -4.59 -18.03 14.13
N GLY A 201 -5.51 -18.89 14.58
CA GLY A 201 -5.33 -19.67 15.80
C GLY A 201 -4.01 -20.45 15.76
N ARG A 202 -3.39 -20.66 16.93
CA ARG A 202 -2.15 -21.44 17.04
C ARG A 202 -2.37 -22.80 16.39
N VAL A 203 -1.64 -23.08 15.32
CA VAL A 203 -1.60 -24.42 14.74
C VAL A 203 -0.70 -25.22 15.67
N ASP A 204 -1.30 -25.97 16.59
CA ASP A 204 -0.58 -26.91 17.42
C ASP A 204 0.23 -27.82 16.48
N GLY A 205 1.55 -27.82 16.64
CA GLY A 205 2.42 -28.78 15.96
C GLY A 205 2.01 -30.21 16.33
N PRO A 206 2.50 -31.23 15.59
CA PRO A 206 2.21 -32.61 15.93
C PRO A 206 2.58 -32.85 17.39
N LYS A 207 1.56 -33.05 18.24
CA LYS A 207 1.75 -33.46 19.63
C LYS A 207 2.34 -34.86 19.54
N TRP A 208 3.65 -34.96 19.74
CA TRP A 208 4.28 -36.23 20.01
C TRP A 208 3.66 -36.72 21.30
N ARG A 209 2.63 -37.58 21.17
CA ARG A 209 2.07 -38.31 22.29
C ARG A 209 3.14 -39.30 22.69
N LEU A 210 4.05 -38.88 23.57
CA LEU A 210 4.82 -39.81 24.37
C LEU A 210 3.77 -40.72 25.00
N GLY A 211 3.89 -42.02 24.73
CA GLY A 211 2.86 -43.01 25.02
C GLY A 211 2.49 -43.07 26.50
N ALA A 212 1.58 -43.99 26.85
CA ALA A 212 0.92 -44.16 28.15
C ALA A 212 1.82 -44.35 29.40
N ILE A 213 3.12 -44.06 29.32
CA ILE A 213 4.13 -44.33 30.34
C ILE A 213 4.27 -43.16 31.34
N GLU A 214 3.83 -41.94 31.01
CA GLU A 214 3.89 -40.79 31.94
C GLU A 214 2.66 -40.65 32.87
N GLY A 215 1.62 -41.49 32.72
CA GLY A 215 0.45 -41.47 33.60
C GLY A 215 0.60 -42.24 34.93
N LEU A 216 1.82 -42.67 35.28
CA LEU A 216 2.08 -43.65 36.33
C LEU A 216 3.11 -43.20 37.38
N ILE A 217 3.39 -41.89 37.49
CA ILE A 217 4.21 -41.33 38.58
C ILE A 217 3.42 -40.23 39.29
#